data_AF-A0AA50U6T3-F1
#
_entry.id   AF-A0AA50U6T3-F1
#
_cell.length_a   1.000
_cell.length_b   1.000
_cell.length_c   1.000
_cell.angle_alpha   90.00
_cell.angle_beta   90.00
_cell.angle_gamma   90.00
#
_symmetry.space_group_name_H-M   'P 1'
#
loop_
_entity.id
_entity.type
_entity.pdbx_description
1 polymer ?
#
loop_
_entity_poly.entity_id
_entity_poly.type
_entity_poly.pdbx_seq_one_letter_code
_entity_poly.pdbx_strand_id
1 'polypeptide(L)' 'TQFVDGEVVLTTHRILWGKPGDIPKGLTCLSLHFCYVFCIEE' A
#
# COMPACT_ATOMS: atom_id res chain seq x y z
N THR A 1 -10.96 2.07 1.47
CA THR A 1 -11.06 0.79 0.73
C THR A 1 -11.76 -0.24 1.60
N GLN A 2 -11.97 -1.47 1.13
CA GLN A 2 -12.44 -2.59 1.96
C GLN A 2 -11.29 -3.37 2.62
N PHE A 3 -10.08 -2.82 2.68
CA PHE A 3 -8.89 -3.44 3.29
C PHE A 3 -8.81 -3.13 4.78
N VAL A 4 -9.90 -3.36 5.51
CA VAL A 4 -9.91 -3.31 6.97
C VAL A 4 -8.94 -4.37 7.50
N ASP A 5 -8.11 -4.01 8.49
CA ASP A 5 -6.99 -4.82 8.98
C ASP A 5 -5.98 -5.22 7.89
N GLY A 6 -5.92 -4.43 6.81
CA GLY A 6 -5.03 -4.64 5.68
C GLY A 6 -3.55 -4.50 6.02
N GLU A 7 -2.70 -5.03 5.15
CA GLU A 7 -1.25 -4.88 5.25
C GLU A 7 -0.78 -3.69 4.41
N VAL A 8 0.22 -2.97 4.92
CA VAL A 8 0.92 -1.90 4.20
C VAL A 8 2.35 -2.33 3.95
N VAL A 9 2.78 -2.25 2.69
CA VAL A 9 4.17 -2.51 2.29
C VAL A 9 4.78 -1.24 1.74
N LEU A 10 5.88 -0.82 2.35
CA LEU A 10 6.72 0.26 1.85
C LEU A 10 7.77 -0.31 0.91
N THR A 11 7.84 0.29 -0.28
CA THR A 11 8.92 0.04 -1.24
C THR A 11 9.75 1.30 -1.39
N THR A 12 10.75 1.28 -2.26
CA THR A 12 11.54 2.48 -2.58
C THR A 12 10.76 3.58 -3.30
N HIS A 13 9.65 3.25 -3.97
CA HIS A 13 8.94 4.21 -4.84
C HIS A 13 7.44 4.33 -4.55
N ARG A 14 6.87 3.38 -3.79
CA ARG A 14 5.42 3.26 -3.60
C ARG A 14 5.06 2.79 -2.20
N ILE A 15 3.89 3.24 -1.75
CA ILE A 15 3.12 2.60 -0.68
C ILE A 15 2.15 1.62 -1.34
N LEU A 16 2.18 0.36 -0.92
CA LEU A 16 1.20 -0.64 -1.30
C LEU A 16 0.27 -0.92 -0.11
N TRP A 17 -1.04 -1.04 -0.36
CA TRP A 17 -2.02 -1.35 0.68
C TRP A 17 -3.03 -2.37 0.16
N GLY A 18 -3.15 -3.52 0.83
CA GLY A 18 -3.98 -4.64 0.40
C GLY A 18 -4.53 -5.44 1.58
N LYS A 19 -5.25 -6.52 1.29
CA LYS A 19 -5.61 -7.50 2.32
C LYS A 19 -4.36 -8.23 2.81
N PRO A 20 -4.32 -8.71 4.06
CA PRO A 20 -3.15 -9.42 4.59
C PRO A 20 -2.79 -10.65 3.75
N GLY A 21 -1.52 -10.73 3.34
CA GLY A 21 -0.98 -11.83 2.52
C GLY A 21 -1.32 -11.77 1.03
N ASP A 22 -2.06 -10.77 0.54
CA ASP A 22 -2.38 -10.61 -0.88
C ASP A 22 -1.22 -9.95 -1.65
N ILE A 23 -0.54 -8.95 -1.07
CA ILE A 23 0.57 -8.24 -1.71
C ILE A 23 1.74 -9.19 -2.06
N PRO A 24 2.26 -10.03 -1.14
CA PRO A 24 3.35 -10.96 -1.47
C PRO A 24 2.95 -12.04 -2.48
N LYS A 25 1.65 -12.27 -2.68
CA LYS A 25 1.12 -13.21 -3.70
C LYS A 25 0.85 -12.53 -5.05
N GLY A 26 1.11 -11.22 -5.19
CA GLY A 26 0.82 -10.46 -6.40
C GLY A 26 -0.68 -10.29 -6.67
N LEU A 27 -1.52 -10.37 -5.63
CA LEU A 27 -2.95 -10.14 -5.73
C LEU A 27 -3.29 -8.64 -5.63
N THR A 28 -4.57 -8.32 -5.72
CA THR A 28 -5.07 -6.94 -5.77
C THR A 28 -4.64 -6.12 -4.56
N CYS A 29 -4.00 -4.98 -4.82
CA CYS A 29 -3.68 -3.97 -3.82
C CYS A 29 -3.85 -2.56 -4.40
N LEU A 30 -3.97 -1.55 -3.54
CA LEU A 30 -3.73 -0.17 -3.91
C LEU A 30 -2.23 0.10 -4.03
N SER A 31 -1.87 0.96 -4.97
CA SER A 31 -0.50 1.39 -5.19
C SER A 31 -0.44 2.91 -5.31
N LEU A 32 0.20 3.57 -4.35
CA LEU A 32 0.41 5.01 -4.33
C LEU A 32 1.89 5.32 -4.57
N HIS A 33 2.19 6.05 -5.65
CA HIS A 33 3.56 6.44 -5.97
C HIS A 33 4.00 7.66 -5.13
N PHE A 34 5.21 7.64 -4.59
CA PHE A 34 5.70 8.72 -3.73
C PHE A 34 5.84 10.06 -4.44
N CYS A 35 6.00 10.08 -5.77
CA CYS A 35 6.03 11.33 -6.53
C CYS A 35 4.72 12.15 -6.42
N TYR A 36 3.64 11.53 -5.94
CA TYR A 36 2.36 12.20 -5.70
C TYR A 36 2.11 12.50 -4.22
N VAL A 37 3.04 12.13 -3.33
CA VAL A 37 2.91 12.33 -1.88
C VAL A 37 3.71 13.57 -1.49
N PHE A 38 3.01 14.63 -1.11
CA PHE A 38 3.63 15.88 -0.65
C PHE A 38 3.98 15.84 0.85
N CYS A 39 3.14 15.23 1.67
CA CYS A 39 3.33 15.11 3.12
C CYS A 39 2.73 13.79 3.62
N ILE A 40 3.29 13.25 4.70
CA ILE A 40 2.74 12.17 5.51
C ILE A 40 2.79 12.66 6.96
N GLU A 41 1.67 12.56 7.67
CA GLU A 41 1.51 13.00 9.06
C GLU A 41 0.96 11.84 9.91
N GLU A 42 1.16 11.90 11.23
CA GLU A 42 0.63 10.93 12.22
C GLU A 42 -0.82 11.24 12.60
#